data_AF-A0A7E5WSM0-F1
#
_entry.id   AF-A0A7E5WSM0-F1
#
_cell.length_a   1.000
_cell.length_b   1.000
_cell.length_c   1.000
_cell.angle_alpha   90.00
_cell.angle_beta   90.00
_cell.angle_gamma   90.00
#
_symmetry.space_group_name_H-M   'P 1'
#
loop_
_entity.id
_entity.type
_entity.pdbx_description
1 polymer ?
#
loop_
_entity_poly.entity_id
_entity_poly.type
_entity_poly.pdbx_seq_one_letter_code
_entity_poly.pdbx_strand_id
1 'polypeptide(L)'
;MYVLHRLLKQHDLKGLGGILLEDVQESLPHCERALKSLAQEILYIARPTDKKKILFYNDKTATLDVDEEFVKLWRATAVDAMDDAKIEEYLEKQGIKSMQDHGPRKPVVPKRKKTAQKRRQFKKPRDNEHLADVLETYEDNTLTQKGVTIK
;
A
#
# COMPACT_ATOMS: atom_id res chain seq x y z
N MET A 1 -5.55 43.59 1.70
CA MET A 1 -6.54 42.64 1.16
C MET A 1 -5.96 41.24 0.96
N TYR A 2 -4.81 41.09 0.29
CA TYR A 2 -4.20 39.78 -0.01
C TYR A 2 -3.54 39.03 1.16
N VAL A 3 -3.32 39.68 2.31
CA VAL A 3 -2.60 39.08 3.45
C VAL A 3 -3.38 37.95 4.10
N LEU A 4 -4.69 38.13 4.31
CA LEU A 4 -5.56 37.11 4.94
C LEU A 4 -5.69 35.87 4.04
N HIS A 5 -5.91 36.05 2.73
CA HIS A 5 -5.97 34.94 1.77
C HIS A 5 -4.67 34.12 1.78
N ARG A 6 -3.52 34.80 1.72
CA ARG A 6 -2.21 34.15 1.75
C ARG A 6 -1.97 33.39 3.06
N LEU A 7 -2.39 33.96 4.19
CA LEU A 7 -2.29 33.32 5.50
C LEU A 7 -3.13 32.04 5.56
N LEU A 8 -4.40 32.11 5.17
CA LEU A 8 -5.32 30.96 5.18
C LEU A 8 -4.80 29.83 4.27
N LYS A 9 -4.34 30.16 3.06
CA LYS A 9 -3.73 29.16 2.16
C LYS A 9 -2.48 28.51 2.75
N GLN A 10 -1.65 29.28 3.44
CA GLN A 10 -0.45 28.73 4.10
C GLN A 10 -0.82 27.84 5.30
N HIS A 11 -1.87 28.20 6.06
CA HIS A 11 -2.37 27.40 7.16
C HIS A 11 -2.89 26.05 6.68
N ASP A 12 -3.63 26.05 5.57
CA ASP A 12 -4.14 24.84 4.92
C ASP A 12 -3.00 23.95 4.41
N LEU A 13 -2.07 24.50 3.62
CA LEU A 13 -0.91 23.76 3.09
C LEU A 13 -0.01 23.16 4.17
N LYS A 14 0.08 23.81 5.34
CA LYS A 14 0.89 23.33 6.47
C LYS A 14 0.10 22.47 7.46
N GLY A 15 -1.21 22.30 7.26
CA GLY A 15 -2.08 21.57 8.18
C GLY A 15 -2.19 22.22 9.57
N LEU A 16 -2.01 23.54 9.67
CA LEU A 16 -2.06 24.29 10.94
C LEU A 16 -3.48 24.50 11.45
N GLY A 17 -4.49 24.08 10.68
CA GLY A 17 -5.89 24.21 11.02
C GLY A 17 -6.42 25.64 10.85
N GLY A 18 -7.63 25.85 11.38
CA GLY A 18 -8.37 27.10 11.22
C GLY A 18 -7.98 28.18 12.24
N ILE A 19 -8.28 29.43 11.89
CA ILE A 19 -7.97 30.62 12.68
C ILE A 19 -9.26 31.17 13.29
N LEU A 20 -9.25 31.65 14.53
CA LEU A 20 -10.44 32.24 15.14
C LEU A 20 -10.79 33.56 14.46
N LEU A 21 -12.10 33.83 14.33
CA LEU A 21 -12.57 35.11 13.78
C LEU A 21 -12.13 36.30 14.63
N GLU A 22 -12.10 36.13 15.95
CA GLU A 22 -11.69 37.17 16.91
C GLU A 22 -10.25 37.63 16.64
N ASP A 23 -9.31 36.69 16.48
CA ASP A 23 -7.90 36.99 16.19
C ASP A 23 -7.73 37.75 14.88
N VAL A 24 -8.54 37.43 13.86
CA VAL A 24 -8.53 38.12 12.56
C VAL A 24 -9.09 39.54 12.68
N GLN A 25 -10.14 39.74 13.50
CA GLN A 25 -10.73 41.05 13.76
C GLN A 25 -9.79 41.96 14.55
N GLU A 26 -9.04 41.41 15.50
CA GLU A 26 -8.02 42.13 16.27
C GLU A 26 -6.82 42.51 15.40
N SER A 27 -6.40 41.62 14.50
CA SER A 27 -5.19 41.79 13.69
C SER A 27 -5.37 42.70 12.46
N LEU A 28 -6.58 42.84 11.92
CA LEU A 28 -6.83 43.62 10.69
C LEU A 28 -7.78 44.81 10.90
N PRO A 29 -7.32 46.06 10.62
CA PRO A 29 -8.24 47.19 10.51
C PRO A 29 -9.18 46.99 9.31
N HIS A 30 -10.47 47.28 9.50
CA HIS A 30 -11.54 47.07 8.51
C HIS A 30 -11.71 45.61 8.03
N CYS A 31 -11.56 44.65 8.95
CA CYS A 31 -11.69 43.21 8.71
C CYS A 31 -12.95 42.80 7.92
N GLU A 32 -14.11 43.43 8.17
CA GLU A 32 -15.37 43.09 7.48
C GLU A 32 -15.28 43.23 5.96
N ARG A 33 -14.58 44.25 5.45
CA ARG A 33 -14.46 44.49 4.01
C ARG A 33 -13.62 43.40 3.34
N ALA A 34 -12.57 42.94 4.03
CA ALA A 34 -11.75 41.84 3.56
C ALA A 34 -12.54 40.53 3.58
N LEU A 35 -13.24 40.23 4.68
CA LEU A 35 -14.06 39.01 4.82
C LEU A 35 -15.17 38.93 3.78
N LYS A 36 -15.85 40.04 3.48
CA LYS A 36 -16.89 40.08 2.43
C LYS A 36 -16.33 39.76 1.05
N SER A 37 -15.14 40.27 0.73
CA SER A 37 -14.52 39.99 -0.57
C SER A 37 -13.96 38.57 -0.69
N LEU A 38 -13.57 37.96 0.42
CA LEU A 38 -13.03 36.59 0.46
C LEU A 38 -14.10 35.56 0.83
N ALA A 39 -15.39 35.93 0.85
CA ALA A 39 -16.46 35.06 1.36
C ALA A 39 -16.56 33.72 0.63
N GLN A 40 -16.20 33.66 -0.65
CA GLN A 40 -16.19 32.41 -1.44
C GLN A 40 -14.98 31.51 -1.16
N GLU A 41 -13.90 32.07 -0.61
CA GLU A 41 -12.62 31.39 -0.37
C GLU A 41 -12.44 31.00 1.10
N ILE A 42 -13.43 31.33 1.95
CA ILE A 42 -13.40 31.08 3.39
C ILE A 42 -14.56 30.17 3.78
N LEU A 43 -14.25 29.12 4.55
CA LEU A 43 -15.24 28.27 5.22
C LEU A 43 -15.35 28.69 6.69
N TYR A 44 -16.58 28.82 7.18
CA TYR A 44 -16.86 29.13 8.58
C TYR A 44 -17.34 27.87 9.30
N ILE A 45 -16.63 27.49 10.36
CA ILE A 45 -17.03 26.39 11.24
C ILE A 45 -17.23 26.95 12.64
N ALA A 46 -18.42 26.75 13.21
CA ALA A 46 -18.67 27.09 14.60
C ALA A 46 -18.23 25.94 15.50
N ARG A 47 -17.35 26.22 16.47
CA ARG A 47 -16.94 25.20 17.44
C ARG A 47 -18.14 24.80 18.30
N PRO A 48 -18.45 23.50 18.48
CA PRO A 48 -19.60 23.06 19.27
C PRO A 48 -19.51 23.45 20.75
N THR A 49 -18.30 23.57 21.31
CA THR A 49 -18.05 23.93 22.70
C THR A 49 -18.39 25.40 23.00
N ASP A 50 -17.79 26.31 22.22
CA ASP A 50 -17.78 27.75 22.57
C ASP A 50 -18.61 28.61 21.61
N LYS A 51 -19.22 28.00 20.57
CA LYS A 51 -19.89 28.67 19.45
C LYS A 51 -19.04 29.71 18.70
N LYS A 52 -17.75 29.80 19.00
CA LYS A 52 -16.79 30.67 18.31
C LYS A 52 -16.63 30.24 16.86
N LYS A 53 -16.58 31.22 15.95
CA LYS A 53 -16.38 31.00 14.52
C LYS A 53 -14.90 30.83 14.22
N ILE A 54 -14.57 29.73 13.56
CA ILE A 54 -13.25 29.41 13.06
C ILE A 54 -13.28 29.52 11.54
N LEU A 55 -12.29 30.18 10.97
CA LEU A 55 -12.10 30.38 9.55
C LEU A 55 -11.14 29.31 9.02
N PHE A 56 -11.55 28.67 7.94
CA PHE A 56 -10.75 27.75 7.15
C PHE A 56 -10.63 28.27 5.72
N TYR A 57 -9.58 27.84 5.03
CA TYR A 57 -9.46 28.06 3.59
C TYR A 57 -10.41 27.11 2.85
N ASN A 58 -11.17 27.61 1.88
CA ASN A 58 -12.05 26.81 1.05
C ASN A 58 -11.30 26.34 -0.21
N ASP A 59 -10.89 25.07 -0.24
CA ASP A 59 -10.34 24.49 -1.46
C ASP A 59 -11.45 24.16 -2.46
N LYS A 60 -11.61 25.04 -3.46
CA LYS A 60 -12.60 24.88 -4.53
C LYS A 60 -12.34 23.65 -5.41
N THR A 61 -11.13 23.09 -5.39
CA THR A 61 -10.81 21.91 -6.21
C THR A 61 -11.52 20.64 -5.72
N ALA A 62 -11.90 20.60 -4.45
CA ALA A 62 -12.56 19.46 -3.82
C ALA A 62 -14.07 19.67 -3.62
N THR A 63 -14.67 20.70 -4.24
CA THR A 63 -16.11 20.95 -4.12
C THR A 63 -16.90 20.04 -5.05
N LEU A 64 -17.71 19.16 -4.48
CA LEU A 64 -18.69 18.35 -5.18
C LEU A 64 -20.08 18.78 -4.71
N ASP A 65 -20.86 19.33 -5.61
CA ASP A 65 -22.26 19.68 -5.33
C ASP A 65 -23.10 18.41 -5.48
N VAL A 66 -23.76 18.01 -4.39
CA VAL A 66 -24.55 16.78 -4.31
C VAL A 66 -25.90 17.14 -3.72
N ASP A 67 -26.97 16.65 -4.36
CA ASP A 67 -28.34 16.87 -3.90
C ASP A 67 -28.54 16.35 -2.46
N GLU A 68 -29.35 17.06 -1.68
CA GLU A 68 -29.65 16.71 -0.29
C GLU A 68 -30.30 15.31 -0.17
N GLU A 69 -31.03 14.88 -1.21
CA GLU A 69 -31.59 13.53 -1.28
C GLU A 69 -30.49 12.45 -1.26
N PHE A 70 -29.43 12.63 -2.05
CA PHE A 70 -28.31 11.70 -2.08
C PHE A 70 -27.50 11.75 -0.78
N VAL A 71 -27.35 12.94 -0.17
CA VAL A 71 -26.71 13.07 1.16
C VAL A 71 -27.50 12.29 2.22
N LYS A 72 -28.84 12.36 2.18
CA LYS A 72 -29.70 11.62 3.11
C LYS A 72 -29.60 10.11 2.88
N LEU A 73 -29.63 9.67 1.62
CA LEU A 73 -29.48 8.26 1.26
C LEU A 73 -28.12 7.69 1.69
N TRP A 74 -27.04 8.47 1.49
CA TRP A 74 -25.70 8.12 1.94
C TRP A 74 -25.64 7.91 3.46
N ARG A 75 -26.21 8.84 4.24
CA ARG A 75 -26.27 8.73 5.71
C ARG A 75 -27.17 7.60 6.20
N ALA A 76 -28.21 7.24 5.44
CA ALA A 76 -29.12 6.16 5.79
C ALA A 76 -28.49 4.77 5.61
N THR A 77 -27.46 4.65 4.78
CA THR A 77 -26.76 3.39 4.53
C THR A 77 -25.82 3.08 5.69
N ALA A 78 -26.30 2.29 6.66
CA ALA A 78 -25.54 1.96 7.88
C ALA A 78 -24.44 0.93 7.61
N VAL A 79 -23.21 1.39 7.40
CA VAL A 79 -22.01 0.55 7.27
C VAL A 79 -21.16 0.50 8.55
N ASP A 80 -21.35 1.43 9.49
CA ASP A 80 -20.51 1.61 10.69
C ASP A 80 -20.57 0.44 11.69
N ALA A 81 -21.66 -0.33 11.67
CA ALA A 81 -21.84 -1.53 12.52
C ALA A 81 -21.56 -2.85 11.78
N MET A 82 -21.15 -2.79 10.51
CA MET A 82 -20.86 -3.99 9.71
C MET A 82 -19.36 -4.31 9.73
N ASP A 83 -19.05 -5.61 9.79
CA ASP A 83 -17.68 -6.08 9.68
C ASP A 83 -17.15 -5.95 8.24
N ASP A 84 -15.88 -5.58 8.08
CA ASP A 84 -15.25 -5.34 6.78
C ASP A 84 -15.35 -6.56 5.85
N ALA A 85 -15.22 -7.78 6.40
CA ALA A 85 -15.35 -9.02 5.63
C ALA A 85 -16.77 -9.21 5.07
N LYS A 86 -17.79 -8.77 5.81
CA LYS A 86 -19.19 -8.84 5.38
C LYS A 86 -19.50 -7.78 4.31
N ILE A 87 -18.86 -6.62 4.39
CA ILE A 87 -18.93 -5.58 3.35
C ILE A 87 -18.31 -6.10 2.05
N GLU A 88 -17.14 -6.74 2.13
CA GLU A 88 -16.47 -7.34 0.97
C GLU A 88 -17.33 -8.43 0.31
N GLU A 89 -17.89 -9.36 1.08
CA GLU A 89 -18.79 -10.40 0.54
C GLU A 89 -20.03 -9.80 -0.14
N TYR A 90 -20.60 -8.72 0.43
CA TYR A 90 -21.72 -8.02 -0.19
C TYR A 90 -21.32 -7.36 -1.51
N LEU A 91 -20.17 -6.69 -1.57
CA LEU A 91 -19.65 -6.08 -2.79
C LEU A 91 -19.38 -7.14 -3.87
N GLU A 92 -18.78 -8.27 -3.51
CA GLU A 92 -18.55 -9.40 -4.44
C GLU A 92 -19.86 -9.98 -4.98
N LYS A 93 -20.88 -10.15 -4.12
CA LYS A 93 -22.22 -10.59 -4.53
C LYS A 93 -22.90 -9.62 -5.48
N GLN A 94 -22.71 -8.31 -5.28
CA GLN A 94 -23.19 -7.27 -6.18
C GLN A 94 -22.32 -7.12 -7.45
N GLY A 95 -21.29 -7.97 -7.61
CA GLY A 95 -20.41 -7.95 -8.77
C GLY A 95 -19.39 -6.81 -8.76
N ILE A 96 -19.33 -6.03 -7.67
CA ILE A 96 -18.34 -4.97 -7.46
C ILE A 96 -17.14 -5.62 -6.78
N LYS A 97 -16.24 -6.17 -7.59
CA LYS A 97 -14.98 -6.67 -7.05
C LYS A 97 -14.05 -5.48 -6.80
N SER A 98 -13.41 -5.49 -5.64
CA SER A 98 -12.33 -4.54 -5.33
C SER A 98 -11.37 -4.49 -6.51
N MET A 99 -11.08 -3.28 -7.00
CA MET A 99 -10.20 -3.06 -8.13
C MET A 99 -8.84 -3.68 -7.77
N GLN A 100 -8.57 -4.89 -8.26
CA GLN A 100 -7.23 -5.43 -8.22
C GLN A 100 -6.41 -4.49 -9.07
N ASP A 101 -5.46 -3.83 -8.43
CA ASP A 101 -4.46 -3.00 -9.07
C ASP A 101 -3.91 -3.80 -10.28
N HIS A 102 -4.39 -3.46 -11.49
CA HIS A 102 -3.91 -4.08 -12.73
C HIS A 102 -2.53 -3.49 -13.10
N GLY A 103 -1.80 -2.98 -12.12
CA GLY A 103 -0.37 -2.79 -12.23
C GLY A 103 0.29 -4.12 -12.58
N PRO A 104 1.35 -4.11 -13.41
CA PRO A 104 2.08 -5.33 -13.77
C PRO A 104 2.46 -6.07 -12.49
N ARG A 105 1.83 -7.24 -12.26
CA ARG A 105 2.21 -8.12 -11.15
C ARG A 105 3.72 -8.35 -11.30
N LYS A 106 4.51 -7.88 -10.33
CA LYS A 106 5.95 -8.15 -10.29
C LYS A 106 6.10 -9.66 -10.48
N PRO A 107 6.83 -10.15 -11.49
CA PRO A 107 6.99 -11.58 -11.69
C PRO A 107 7.55 -12.15 -10.39
N VAL A 108 6.80 -13.08 -9.80
CA VAL A 108 7.23 -13.80 -8.61
C VAL A 108 8.47 -14.56 -9.02
N VAL A 109 9.64 -14.00 -8.71
CA VAL A 109 10.93 -14.64 -8.97
C VAL A 109 10.90 -15.97 -8.21
N PRO A 110 10.98 -17.12 -8.90
CA PRO A 110 10.96 -18.39 -8.21
C PRO A 110 12.17 -18.44 -7.28
N LYS A 111 11.92 -18.63 -5.97
CA LYS A 111 12.97 -18.84 -4.98
C LYS A 111 13.79 -20.05 -5.40
N ARG A 112 14.99 -19.81 -5.97
CA ARG A 112 15.94 -20.87 -6.30
C ARG A 112 16.20 -21.71 -5.05
N LYS A 113 15.90 -23.00 -5.10
CA LYS A 113 16.37 -23.98 -4.10
C LYS A 113 17.90 -23.88 -4.06
N LYS A 114 18.46 -23.59 -2.88
CA LYS A 114 19.91 -23.67 -2.66
C LYS A 114 20.35 -25.11 -2.94
N THR A 115 21.13 -25.31 -3.99
CA THR A 115 21.77 -26.59 -4.30
C THR A 115 22.80 -26.90 -3.23
N ALA A 116 22.61 -28.01 -2.51
CA ALA A 116 23.61 -28.56 -1.61
C ALA A 116 24.93 -28.80 -2.37
N GLN A 117 26.03 -28.24 -1.87
CA GLN A 117 27.35 -28.39 -2.46
C GLN A 117 27.79 -29.87 -2.38
N LYS A 118 27.69 -30.61 -3.49
CA LYS A 118 28.34 -31.93 -3.61
C LYS A 118 29.84 -31.74 -3.71
N ARG A 119 30.57 -32.37 -2.79
CA ARG A 119 32.04 -32.40 -2.73
C ARG A 119 32.63 -32.91 -4.05
N ARG A 120 33.62 -32.19 -4.58
CA ARG A 120 34.38 -32.54 -5.79
C ARG A 120 35.09 -33.89 -5.58
N GLN A 121 34.72 -34.92 -6.33
CA GLN A 121 35.54 -36.12 -6.50
C GLN A 121 36.64 -35.84 -7.54
N PHE A 122 37.87 -36.25 -7.21
CA PHE A 122 39.03 -36.18 -8.10
C PHE A 122 38.78 -37.01 -9.37
N LYS A 123 38.99 -36.41 -10.55
CA LYS A 123 38.83 -37.06 -11.85
C LYS A 123 39.94 -38.11 -12.03
N LYS A 124 39.57 -39.37 -12.32
CA LYS A 124 40.50 -40.34 -12.91
C LYS A 124 40.96 -39.84 -14.30
N PRO A 125 42.22 -40.08 -14.71
CA PRO A 125 42.70 -39.70 -16.04
C PRO A 125 41.88 -40.42 -17.11
N ARG A 126 41.26 -39.65 -18.02
CA ARG A 126 40.37 -40.14 -19.08
C ARG A 126 41.09 -40.57 -20.36
N ASP A 127 42.40 -40.39 -20.44
CA ASP A 127 43.12 -40.52 -21.72
C ASP A 127 43.49 -41.95 -22.12
N ASN A 128 43.29 -42.96 -21.27
CA ASN A 128 43.70 -44.33 -21.56
C ASN A 128 42.52 -45.29 -21.76
N GLU A 129 41.34 -44.77 -22.15
CA GLU A 129 40.14 -45.58 -22.40
C GLU A 129 40.33 -46.56 -23.59
N HIS A 130 41.17 -46.22 -24.56
CA HIS A 130 41.44 -47.01 -25.76
C HIS A 130 42.44 -48.18 -25.56
N LEU A 131 43.05 -48.31 -24.37
CA LEU A 131 43.94 -49.43 -24.03
C LEU A 131 43.22 -50.53 -23.22
N ALA A 132 41.93 -50.35 -22.92
CA ALA A 132 41.16 -51.27 -22.10
C ALA A 132 41.06 -52.68 -22.71
N ASP A 133 40.98 -52.78 -24.04
CA ASP A 133 40.86 -54.06 -24.77
C ASP A 133 42.20 -54.74 -25.08
N VAL A 134 43.33 -54.07 -24.83
CA VAL A 134 44.68 -54.66 -25.04
C VAL A 134 45.20 -55.31 -23.75
N LEU A 135 44.62 -54.95 -22.60
CA LEU A 135 45.06 -55.41 -21.29
C LEU A 135 44.25 -56.64 -20.85
N GLU A 136 44.85 -57.83 -20.93
CA GLU A 136 44.33 -59.00 -20.23
C GLU A 136 44.58 -58.87 -18.72
N THR A 137 43.49 -58.70 -17.95
CA THR A 137 43.53 -58.71 -16.49
C THR A 137 43.39 -60.15 -15.98
N TYR A 138 44.49 -60.77 -15.60
CA TYR A 138 44.48 -62.02 -14.83
C TYR A 138 44.20 -61.69 -13.35
N GLU A 139 42.92 -61.44 -13.01
CA GLU A 139 42.47 -61.29 -11.62
C GLU A 139 41.99 -62.63 -11.03
N ASP A 140 42.60 -63.74 -11.47
CA ASP A 140 42.47 -65.03 -10.80
C ASP A 140 43.50 -65.10 -9.66
N ASN A 141 43.01 -65.42 -8.46
CA ASN A 141 43.68 -65.46 -7.15
C ASN A 141 43.91 -64.12 -6.42
N THR A 142 43.01 -63.79 -5.48
CA THR A 142 43.31 -63.89 -4.04
C THR A 142 42.06 -63.69 -3.17
N LEU A 143 41.59 -64.80 -2.58
CA LEU A 143 40.89 -64.94 -1.30
C LEU A 143 39.82 -63.89 -0.92
N THR A 144 38.54 -64.28 -0.97
CA THR A 144 37.80 -64.66 0.26
C THR A 144 36.41 -65.18 -0.09
N GLN A 145 36.19 -66.41 0.35
CA GLN A 145 35.04 -67.26 0.09
C GLN A 145 33.74 -66.82 0.79
N LYS A 146 32.64 -67.15 0.10
CA LYS A 146 31.35 -67.67 0.61
C LYS A 146 30.41 -66.70 1.32
N GLY A 147 29.35 -66.33 0.59
CA GLY A 147 28.01 -66.52 1.12
C GLY A 147 27.63 -68.01 1.04
N VAL A 148 26.80 -68.50 1.97
CA VAL A 148 25.62 -69.36 1.72
C VAL A 148 24.72 -69.30 2.96
N THR A 149 23.43 -69.15 2.68
CA THR A 149 22.27 -68.85 3.53
C THR A 149 21.80 -69.99 4.45
N ILE A 150 21.15 -69.59 5.55
CA ILE A 150 20.39 -70.34 6.55
C ILE A 150 19.33 -71.29 5.95
N LYS A 151 19.46 -72.61 6.18
CA LYS A 151 18.52 -73.54 6.86
C LYS A 151 18.94 -74.99 6.63
#